data_AF-A0A1F2SB56-F1
#
_entry.id   AF-A0A1F2SB56-F1
#
_cell.length_a   1.000
_cell.length_b   1.000
_cell.length_c   1.000
_cell.angle_alpha   90.00
_cell.angle_beta   90.00
_cell.angle_gamma   90.00
#
_symmetry.space_group_name_H-M   'P 1'
#
loop_
_entity.id
_entity.type
_entity.pdbx_description
1 polymer ?
#
loop_
_entity_poly.entity_id
_entity_poly.type
_entity_poly.pdbx_seq_one_letter_code
_entity_poly.pdbx_strand_id
1 'polypeptide(L)'
;MDVPSKRDLDVLEAVADNNRITQRSLANRLGIAVGLTNLYLKRLARKGYIKFVNVRPNRITYLLTPKGIAEKSRLTYEYIEYSMFVYRQVRTHLTSMVQPWLSDGARGVALYGTGEAAELAYLCLREHGLEPVAIFDREARRFLGMPVYKPREHCSIAFDVLIIAKLDPTEELLAELIELGIPRDRLVLLRQPVPADRTRRQSGVAASK
;
A
#
# COMPACT_ATOMS: atom_id res chain seq x y z
N MET A 1 -7.54 -10.13 0.70
CA MET A 1 -7.58 -9.99 2.17
C MET A 1 -8.52 -8.85 2.55
N ASP A 2 -9.34 -9.01 3.58
CA ASP A 2 -10.21 -7.95 4.09
C ASP A 2 -9.47 -7.09 5.14
N VAL A 3 -10.00 -5.87 5.40
CA VAL A 3 -9.39 -4.93 6.36
C VAL A 3 -9.31 -5.52 7.78
N PRO A 4 -10.33 -6.25 8.28
CA PRO A 4 -10.25 -6.94 9.57
C PRO A 4 -9.09 -7.93 9.68
N SER A 5 -8.83 -8.76 8.66
CA SER A 5 -7.74 -9.76 8.69
C SER A 5 -6.37 -9.11 8.67
N LYS A 6 -6.20 -8.02 7.91
CA LYS A 6 -4.94 -7.26 7.92
C LYS A 6 -4.66 -6.65 9.30
N ARG A 7 -5.67 -6.08 9.97
CA ARG A 7 -5.50 -5.52 11.32
C ARG A 7 -5.21 -6.58 12.38
N ASP A 8 -5.84 -7.75 12.27
CA ASP A 8 -5.54 -8.88 13.16
C ASP A 8 -4.07 -9.34 12.94
N LEU A 9 -3.59 -9.41 11.69
CA LEU A 9 -2.19 -9.71 11.35
C LEU A 9 -1.21 -8.68 11.94
N ASP A 10 -1.45 -7.38 11.74
CA ASP A 10 -0.58 -6.30 12.23
C ASP A 10 -0.39 -6.38 13.76
N VAL A 11 -1.47 -6.69 14.49
CA VAL A 11 -1.42 -6.84 15.96
C VAL A 11 -0.62 -8.09 16.36
N LEU A 12 -0.84 -9.22 15.68
CA LEU A 12 -0.11 -10.47 15.98
C LEU A 12 1.39 -10.33 15.67
N GLU A 13 1.76 -9.64 14.59
CA GLU A 13 3.14 -9.28 14.27
C GLU A 13 3.75 -8.40 15.35
N ALA A 14 3.05 -7.33 15.73
CA ALA A 14 3.57 -6.39 16.72
C ALA A 14 3.79 -7.03 18.10
N VAL A 15 2.95 -7.99 18.48
CA VAL A 15 3.10 -8.77 19.72
C VAL A 15 4.24 -9.80 19.60
N ALA A 16 4.43 -10.42 18.43
CA ALA A 16 5.54 -11.35 18.21
C ALA A 16 6.91 -10.68 18.32
N ASP A 17 7.07 -9.48 17.76
CA ASP A 17 8.37 -8.83 17.65
C ASP A 17 8.90 -8.28 18.98
N ASN A 18 8.00 -7.96 19.91
CA ASN A 18 8.40 -7.34 21.17
C ASN A 18 7.55 -7.80 22.35
N ASN A 19 8.14 -8.69 23.15
CA ASN A 19 7.56 -9.21 24.37
C ASN A 19 7.53 -8.19 25.55
N ARG A 20 7.71 -6.90 25.29
CA ARG A 20 7.56 -5.81 26.27
C ARG A 20 6.58 -4.75 25.80
N ILE A 21 5.81 -5.02 24.75
CA ILE A 21 4.90 -4.04 24.17
C ILE A 21 3.73 -3.74 25.12
N THR A 22 3.47 -2.46 25.35
CA THR A 22 2.30 -1.95 26.08
C THR A 22 1.18 -1.60 25.10
N GLN A 23 -0.04 -1.37 25.60
CA GLN A 23 -1.16 -0.91 24.76
C GLN A 23 -0.84 0.40 24.04
N ARG A 24 -0.20 1.35 24.75
CA ARG A 24 0.12 2.67 24.20
C ARG A 24 1.22 2.58 23.14
N SER A 25 2.26 1.78 23.36
CA SER A 25 3.29 1.56 22.34
C SER A 25 2.74 0.80 21.13
N LEU A 26 1.83 -0.15 21.35
CA LEU A 26 1.16 -0.86 20.25
C LEU A 26 0.24 0.08 19.45
N ALA A 27 -0.51 0.95 20.11
CA ALA A 27 -1.35 1.97 19.48
C ALA A 27 -0.52 2.90 18.58
N ASN A 28 0.59 3.41 19.09
CA ASN A 28 1.51 4.25 18.32
C ASN A 28 2.09 3.51 17.11
N ARG A 29 2.51 2.25 17.29
CA ARG A 29 3.06 1.43 16.20
C ARG A 29 2.02 1.16 15.10
N LEU A 30 0.76 0.95 15.48
CA LEU A 30 -0.33 0.65 14.55
C LEU A 30 -1.00 1.91 13.96
N GLY A 31 -0.67 3.11 14.47
CA GLY A 31 -1.29 4.37 14.08
C GLY A 31 -2.79 4.44 14.42
N ILE A 32 -3.22 3.80 15.51
CA ILE A 32 -4.63 3.76 15.93
C ILE A 32 -4.80 4.23 17.38
N ALA A 33 -6.04 4.57 17.76
CA ALA A 33 -6.36 4.94 19.13
C ALA A 33 -6.16 3.77 20.12
N VAL A 34 -5.68 4.09 21.33
CA VAL A 34 -5.43 3.10 22.41
C VAL A 34 -6.65 2.25 22.73
N GLY A 35 -7.86 2.84 22.70
CA GLY A 35 -9.11 2.11 22.92
C GLY A 35 -9.36 1.03 21.87
N LEU A 36 -9.07 1.35 20.60
CA LEU A 36 -9.21 0.40 19.50
C LEU A 36 -8.16 -0.71 19.60
N THR A 37 -6.93 -0.36 19.97
CA THR A 37 -5.87 -1.34 20.28
C THR A 37 -6.30 -2.33 21.37
N ASN A 38 -6.85 -1.83 22.48
CA ASN A 38 -7.36 -2.67 23.57
C ASN A 38 -8.49 -3.58 23.10
N LEU A 39 -9.38 -3.09 22.23
CA LEU A 39 -10.44 -3.89 21.63
C LEU A 39 -9.90 -5.03 20.76
N TYR A 40 -8.90 -4.77 19.92
CA TYR A 40 -8.23 -5.82 19.13
C TYR A 40 -7.53 -6.85 20.03
N LEU A 41 -6.75 -6.40 21.02
CA LEU A 41 -6.07 -7.29 21.97
C LEU A 41 -7.05 -8.21 22.71
N LYS A 42 -8.15 -7.66 23.25
CA LYS A 42 -9.18 -8.44 23.94
C LYS A 42 -9.89 -9.43 23.00
N ARG A 43 -10.10 -9.04 21.74
CA ARG A 43 -10.72 -9.91 20.72
C ARG A 43 -9.81 -11.08 20.36
N LEU A 44 -8.53 -10.80 20.07
CA LEU A 44 -7.54 -11.82 19.73
C LEU A 44 -7.25 -12.75 20.92
N ALA A 45 -7.30 -12.22 22.15
CA ALA A 45 -7.22 -13.04 23.35
C ALA A 45 -8.45 -13.96 23.51
N ARG A 46 -9.66 -13.46 23.25
CA ARG A 46 -10.89 -14.30 23.22
C ARG A 46 -10.83 -15.39 22.16
N LYS A 47 -10.21 -15.13 21.00
CA LYS A 47 -9.96 -16.16 19.96
C LYS A 47 -8.88 -17.19 20.38
N GLY A 48 -8.16 -16.93 21.47
CA GLY A 48 -7.08 -17.76 21.99
C GLY A 48 -5.73 -17.53 21.32
N TYR A 49 -5.56 -16.44 20.56
CA TYR A 49 -4.32 -16.14 19.85
C TYR A 49 -3.31 -15.38 20.70
N ILE A 50 -3.79 -14.58 21.65
CA ILE A 50 -2.96 -13.79 22.56
C ILE A 50 -3.26 -14.19 24.01
N LYS A 51 -2.22 -14.27 24.84
CA LYS A 51 -2.31 -14.43 26.28
C LYS A 51 -1.81 -13.18 26.99
N PHE A 52 -2.57 -12.72 27.98
CA PHE A 52 -2.14 -11.67 28.90
C PHE A 52 -1.32 -12.29 30.03
N VAL A 53 -0.09 -11.80 30.23
CA VAL A 53 0.78 -12.25 31.31
C VAL A 53 1.15 -11.08 32.20
N ASN A 54 0.95 -11.23 33.49
CA ASN A 54 1.36 -10.23 34.47
C ASN A 54 2.81 -10.51 34.88
N VAL A 55 3.73 -9.59 34.57
CA VAL A 55 5.17 -9.77 34.83
C VAL A 55 5.58 -9.09 36.15
N ARG A 56 4.88 -8.02 36.54
CA ARG A 56 5.05 -7.28 37.81
C ARG A 56 3.70 -6.66 38.21
N PRO A 57 3.52 -6.20 39.47
CA PRO A 57 2.40 -5.34 39.82
C PRO A 57 2.31 -4.17 38.81
N ASN A 58 1.15 -4.00 38.19
CA ASN A 58 0.88 -3.00 37.13
C ASN A 58 1.64 -3.17 35.81
N ARG A 59 2.16 -4.37 35.49
CA ARG A 59 2.82 -4.63 34.20
C ARG A 59 2.29 -5.88 33.51
N ILE A 60 1.36 -5.66 32.59
CA ILE A 60 0.85 -6.68 31.66
C ILE A 60 1.73 -6.73 30.41
N THR A 61 2.01 -7.94 29.94
CA THR A 61 2.68 -8.25 28.68
C THR A 61 1.78 -9.15 27.84
N TYR A 62 1.91 -9.06 26.52
CA TYR A 62 1.14 -9.84 25.56
C TYR A 62 2.04 -10.91 24.95
N LEU A 63 1.59 -12.16 24.96
CA LEU A 63 2.27 -13.29 24.33
C LEU A 63 1.41 -13.90 23.24
N LEU A 64 2.02 -14.30 22.13
CA LEU A 64 1.36 -15.22 21.20
C LEU A 64 1.26 -16.62 21.82
N THR A 65 0.10 -17.24 21.66
CA THR A 65 -0.07 -18.67 21.94
C THR A 65 0.37 -19.50 20.71
N PRO A 66 0.55 -20.82 20.84
CA PRO A 66 0.76 -21.68 19.66
C PRO A 66 -0.33 -21.50 18.59
N LYS A 67 -1.59 -21.33 19.01
CA LYS A 67 -2.73 -21.02 18.12
C LYS A 67 -2.57 -19.66 17.44
N GLY A 68 -2.07 -18.66 18.16
CA GLY A 68 -1.79 -17.32 17.61
C GLY A 68 -0.63 -17.29 16.63
N ILE A 69 0.39 -18.13 16.84
CA ILE A 69 1.49 -18.32 15.89
C ILE A 69 0.95 -18.95 14.60
N ALA A 70 0.16 -20.02 14.70
CA ALA A 70 -0.47 -20.65 13.53
C ALA A 70 -1.36 -19.68 12.75
N GLU A 71 -2.17 -18.88 13.46
CA GLU A 71 -3.03 -17.88 12.84
C GLU A 71 -2.23 -16.75 12.18
N LYS A 72 -1.17 -16.26 12.83
CA LYS A 72 -0.24 -15.29 12.23
C LYS A 72 0.30 -15.84 10.91
N SER A 73 0.81 -17.07 10.90
CA SER A 73 1.32 -17.70 9.67
C SER A 73 0.26 -17.82 8.57
N ARG A 74 -0.97 -18.23 8.91
CA ARG A 74 -2.09 -18.29 7.96
C ARG A 74 -2.39 -16.92 7.35
N LEU A 75 -2.51 -15.90 8.19
CA LEU A 75 -2.78 -14.52 7.76
C LEU A 75 -1.62 -13.95 6.94
N THR A 76 -0.36 -14.22 7.31
CA THR A 76 0.82 -13.82 6.52
C THR A 76 0.76 -14.46 5.13
N TYR A 77 0.42 -15.75 5.03
CA TYR A 77 0.26 -16.42 3.74
C TYR A 77 -0.84 -15.75 2.87
N GLU A 78 -2.02 -15.50 3.44
CA GLU A 78 -3.11 -14.80 2.74
C GLU A 78 -2.71 -13.37 2.33
N TYR A 79 -1.90 -12.70 3.14
CA TYR A 79 -1.39 -11.38 2.82
C TYR A 79 -0.45 -11.44 1.62
N ILE A 80 0.46 -12.42 1.59
CA ILE A 80 1.39 -12.63 0.48
C ILE A 80 0.61 -12.94 -0.81
N GLU A 81 -0.36 -13.86 -0.78
CA GLU A 81 -1.19 -14.18 -1.94
C GLU A 81 -1.94 -12.95 -2.46
N TYR A 82 -2.55 -12.19 -1.55
CA TYR A 82 -3.24 -10.95 -1.92
C TYR A 82 -2.28 -9.91 -2.51
N SER A 83 -1.10 -9.74 -1.92
CA SER A 83 -0.08 -8.81 -2.40
C SER A 83 0.41 -9.20 -3.80
N MET A 84 0.63 -10.49 -4.05
CA MET A 84 0.98 -11.04 -5.36
C MET A 84 -0.13 -10.85 -6.39
N PHE A 85 -1.40 -10.98 -5.99
CA PHE A 85 -2.53 -10.67 -6.85
C PHE A 85 -2.55 -9.19 -7.24
N VAL A 86 -2.42 -8.28 -6.27
CA VAL A 86 -2.36 -6.83 -6.53
C VAL A 86 -1.19 -6.49 -7.44
N TYR A 87 -0.01 -7.07 -7.18
CA TYR A 87 1.17 -6.92 -8.01
C TYR A 87 0.89 -7.28 -9.48
N ARG A 88 0.33 -8.47 -9.73
CA ARG A 88 0.01 -8.93 -11.10
C ARG A 88 -0.95 -7.99 -11.81
N GLN A 89 -1.96 -7.50 -11.10
CA GLN A 89 -2.94 -6.56 -11.65
C GLN A 89 -2.31 -5.22 -12.00
N VAL A 90 -1.50 -4.64 -11.11
CA VAL A 90 -0.80 -3.39 -11.36
C VAL A 90 0.14 -3.52 -12.55
N ARG A 91 0.86 -4.66 -12.66
CA ARG A 91 1.68 -4.97 -13.83
C ARG A 91 0.87 -5.04 -15.12
N THR A 92 -0.22 -5.81 -15.15
CA THR A 92 -1.10 -5.88 -16.33
C THR A 92 -1.63 -4.51 -16.73
N HIS A 93 -2.04 -3.70 -15.74
CA HIS A 93 -2.52 -2.34 -16.00
C HIS A 93 -1.42 -1.45 -16.58
N LEU A 94 -0.24 -1.43 -15.98
CA LEU A 94 0.93 -0.72 -16.49
C LEU A 94 1.26 -1.13 -17.93
N THR A 95 1.35 -2.42 -18.20
CA THR A 95 1.59 -2.95 -19.56
C THR A 95 0.54 -2.42 -20.55
N SER A 96 -0.75 -2.48 -20.20
CA SER A 96 -1.81 -1.98 -21.09
C SER A 96 -1.74 -0.46 -21.32
N MET A 97 -1.24 0.32 -20.35
CA MET A 97 -1.08 1.77 -20.47
C MET A 97 0.12 2.15 -21.33
N VAL A 98 1.23 1.41 -21.23
CA VAL A 98 2.47 1.72 -21.97
C VAL A 98 2.46 1.17 -23.39
N GLN A 99 1.68 0.13 -23.67
CA GLN A 99 1.64 -0.53 -24.99
C GLN A 99 1.34 0.43 -26.16
N PRO A 100 0.39 1.38 -26.07
CA PRO A 100 0.18 2.39 -27.12
C PRO A 100 1.38 3.33 -27.32
N TRP A 101 2.23 3.51 -26.30
CA TRP A 101 3.38 4.44 -26.36
C TRP A 101 4.61 3.82 -27.04
N LEU A 102 4.69 2.48 -27.08
CA LEU A 102 5.78 1.75 -27.71
C LEU A 102 5.81 1.95 -29.24
N SER A 103 4.64 2.19 -29.86
CA SER A 103 4.52 2.39 -31.31
C SER A 103 4.87 3.81 -31.77
N ASP A 104 4.76 4.81 -30.88
CA ASP A 104 5.02 6.23 -31.19
C ASP A 104 6.50 6.64 -31.01
N GLY A 105 7.35 5.76 -30.48
CA GLY A 105 8.81 5.85 -30.60
C GLY A 105 9.49 7.09 -29.99
N ALA A 106 8.89 7.83 -29.06
CA ALA A 106 9.56 8.96 -28.38
C ALA A 106 8.85 9.52 -27.14
N ARG A 107 8.05 8.75 -26.38
CA ARG A 107 7.41 9.33 -25.18
C ARG A 107 8.37 9.36 -23.99
N GLY A 108 8.72 10.55 -23.53
CA GLY A 108 9.37 10.77 -22.24
C GLY A 108 8.39 10.46 -21.12
N VAL A 109 8.59 9.32 -20.43
CA VAL A 109 7.76 8.91 -19.30
C VAL A 109 8.43 9.34 -18.00
N ALA A 110 7.72 10.06 -17.13
CA ALA A 110 8.15 10.36 -15.78
C ALA A 110 7.32 9.56 -14.77
N LEU A 111 7.89 9.29 -13.58
CA LEU A 111 7.18 8.67 -12.46
C LEU A 111 7.03 9.66 -11.31
N TYR A 112 5.87 9.67 -10.66
CA TYR A 112 5.66 10.32 -9.38
C TYR A 112 5.50 9.27 -8.27
N GLY A 113 6.31 9.38 -7.22
CA GLY A 113 6.35 8.46 -6.11
C GLY A 113 7.62 7.61 -6.15
N THR A 114 7.98 7.11 -4.97
CA THR A 114 9.20 6.32 -4.77
C THR A 114 8.97 5.06 -3.91
N GLY A 115 7.71 4.68 -3.70
CA GLY A 115 7.35 3.46 -2.96
C GLY A 115 7.31 2.21 -3.85
N GLU A 116 6.80 1.10 -3.30
CA GLU A 116 6.72 -0.20 -3.99
C GLU A 116 6.01 -0.12 -5.36
N ALA A 117 4.95 0.70 -5.45
CA ALA A 117 4.22 0.90 -6.70
C ALA A 117 5.07 1.61 -7.79
N ALA A 118 5.95 2.52 -7.36
CA ALA A 118 6.90 3.17 -8.25
C ALA A 118 8.00 2.21 -8.70
N GLU A 119 8.45 1.31 -7.82
CA GLU A 119 9.45 0.28 -8.20
C GLU A 119 8.88 -0.66 -9.24
N LEU A 120 7.63 -1.08 -9.04
CA LEU A 120 6.91 -1.89 -10.02
C LEU A 120 6.72 -1.16 -11.35
N ALA A 121 6.32 0.11 -11.32
CA ALA A 121 6.20 0.93 -12.53
C ALA A 121 7.53 1.06 -13.28
N TYR A 122 8.62 1.33 -12.56
CA TYR A 122 9.97 1.42 -13.11
C TYR A 122 10.39 0.11 -13.78
N LEU A 123 10.23 -1.02 -13.10
CA LEU A 123 10.58 -2.33 -13.66
C LEU A 123 9.75 -2.66 -14.90
N CYS A 124 8.44 -2.39 -14.87
CA CYS A 124 7.55 -2.62 -16.02
C CYS A 124 7.97 -1.79 -17.24
N LEU A 125 8.34 -0.52 -17.04
CA LEU A 125 8.83 0.34 -18.12
C LEU A 125 10.10 -0.25 -18.74
N ARG A 126 11.07 -0.64 -17.91
CA ARG A 126 12.36 -1.18 -18.39
C ARG A 126 12.22 -2.51 -19.12
N GLU A 127 11.34 -3.39 -18.66
CA GLU A 127 11.01 -4.65 -19.35
C GLU A 127 10.50 -4.42 -20.78
N HIS A 128 9.88 -3.26 -21.05
CA HIS A 128 9.37 -2.87 -22.37
C HIS A 128 10.31 -1.90 -23.10
N GLY A 129 11.56 -1.75 -22.65
CA GLY A 129 12.56 -0.89 -23.28
C GLY A 129 12.34 0.61 -23.06
N LEU A 130 11.49 1.00 -22.11
CA LEU A 130 11.29 2.39 -21.71
C LEU A 130 12.09 2.67 -20.42
N GLU A 131 12.82 3.78 -20.40
CA GLU A 131 13.46 4.28 -19.18
C GLU A 131 12.79 5.58 -18.76
N PRO A 132 12.41 5.74 -17.47
CA PRO A 132 11.87 7.00 -17.01
C PRO A 132 12.86 8.14 -17.20
N VAL A 133 12.40 9.28 -17.70
CA VAL A 133 13.22 10.49 -17.87
C VAL A 133 13.40 11.25 -16.54
N ALA A 134 12.45 11.09 -15.63
CA ALA A 134 12.47 11.72 -14.31
C ALA A 134 11.68 10.90 -13.27
N ILE A 135 12.13 11.00 -12.03
CA ILE A 135 11.38 10.55 -10.85
C ILE A 135 11.08 11.76 -9.99
N PHE A 136 9.81 11.95 -9.62
CA PHE A 136 9.35 13.02 -8.76
C PHE A 136 8.83 12.48 -7.43
N ASP A 137 9.13 13.14 -6.32
CA ASP A 137 8.50 12.89 -5.02
C ASP A 137 8.63 14.15 -4.15
N ARG A 138 7.84 14.24 -3.08
CA ARG A 138 7.94 15.36 -2.12
C ARG A 138 9.28 15.36 -1.39
N GLU A 139 9.84 14.17 -1.19
CA GLU A 139 11.13 13.97 -0.54
C GLU A 139 12.23 13.75 -1.57
N ALA A 140 13.23 14.62 -1.57
CA ALA A 140 14.42 14.46 -2.40
C ALA A 140 15.26 13.30 -1.86
N ARG A 141 15.39 12.24 -2.68
CA ARG A 141 16.17 11.04 -2.37
C ARG A 141 16.73 10.42 -3.66
N ARG A 142 17.39 9.27 -3.55
CA ARG A 142 17.67 8.43 -4.73
C ARG A 142 16.65 7.32 -4.81
N PHE A 143 16.25 7.00 -6.03
CA PHE A 143 15.31 5.93 -6.32
C PHE A 143 15.86 5.06 -7.45
N LEU A 144 16.18 3.80 -7.16
CA LEU A 144 16.77 2.85 -8.12
C LEU A 144 17.96 3.43 -8.90
N GLY A 145 18.82 4.18 -8.20
CA GLY A 145 19.99 4.83 -8.79
C GLY A 145 19.72 6.18 -9.46
N MET A 146 18.47 6.56 -9.71
CA MET A 146 18.08 7.86 -10.28
C MET A 146 17.93 8.95 -9.20
N PRO A 147 18.22 10.22 -9.52
CA PRO A 147 17.85 11.34 -8.67
C PRO A 147 16.32 11.52 -8.64
N VAL A 148 15.79 11.88 -7.47
CA VAL A 148 14.37 12.22 -7.28
C VAL A 148 14.25 13.72 -7.13
N TYR A 149 13.45 14.32 -8.00
CA TYR A 149 13.20 15.77 -8.04
C TYR A 149 11.91 16.11 -7.29
N LYS A 150 11.80 17.34 -6.80
CA LYS A 150 10.53 17.82 -6.28
C LYS A 150 9.56 18.09 -7.44
N PRO A 151 8.25 17.97 -7.23
CA PRO A 151 7.27 18.19 -8.31
C PRO A 151 7.30 19.62 -8.87
N ARG A 152 7.73 20.59 -8.05
CA ARG A 152 7.93 21.99 -8.46
C ARG A 152 9.04 22.15 -9.50
N GLU A 153 9.95 21.19 -9.58
CA GLU A 153 11.09 21.21 -10.51
C GLU A 153 10.72 20.57 -11.86
N HIS A 154 9.46 20.19 -12.09
CA HIS A 154 9.02 19.51 -13.31
C HIS A 154 9.33 20.31 -14.59
N CYS A 155 9.35 21.65 -14.54
CA CYS A 155 9.69 22.47 -15.71
C CYS A 155 11.15 22.30 -16.19
N SER A 156 12.04 21.79 -15.34
CA SER A 156 13.45 21.57 -15.69
C SER A 156 13.70 20.29 -16.50
N ILE A 157 12.69 19.42 -16.63
CA ILE A 157 12.81 18.13 -17.30
C ILE A 157 11.63 17.91 -18.23
N ALA A 158 11.89 17.70 -19.52
CA ALA A 158 10.85 17.43 -20.49
C ALA A 158 10.30 16.00 -20.34
N PHE A 159 8.98 15.86 -20.23
CA PHE A 159 8.26 14.59 -20.28
C PHE A 159 6.88 14.77 -20.92
N ASP A 160 6.38 13.71 -21.53
CA ASP A 160 5.08 13.67 -22.19
C ASP A 160 4.00 13.13 -21.26
N VAL A 161 4.36 12.18 -20.40
CA VAL A 161 3.44 11.52 -19.47
C VAL A 161 4.06 11.40 -18.09
N LEU A 162 3.30 11.69 -17.05
CA LEU A 162 3.66 11.44 -15.65
C LEU A 162 2.75 10.36 -15.08
N ILE A 163 3.32 9.19 -14.77
CA ILE A 163 2.63 8.11 -14.06
C ILE A 163 2.68 8.37 -12.57
N ILE A 164 1.52 8.58 -11.95
CA ILE A 164 1.36 8.67 -10.51
C ILE A 164 1.41 7.25 -9.94
N ALA A 165 2.60 6.86 -9.52
CA ALA A 165 2.89 5.53 -9.03
C ALA A 165 2.61 5.38 -7.53
N LYS A 166 1.36 5.62 -7.15
CA LYS A 166 0.82 5.36 -5.81
C LYS A 166 -0.41 4.45 -5.93
N LEU A 167 -0.55 3.48 -5.02
CA LEU A 167 -1.70 2.56 -5.01
C LEU A 167 -3.01 3.24 -4.61
N ASP A 168 -2.93 4.23 -3.72
CA ASP A 168 -4.06 5.07 -3.30
C ASP A 168 -3.70 6.54 -3.55
N PRO A 169 -3.67 6.99 -4.81
CA PRO A 169 -3.45 8.40 -5.10
C PRO A 169 -4.65 9.20 -4.58
N THR A 170 -4.38 10.28 -3.85
CA THR A 170 -5.44 11.12 -3.29
C THR A 170 -5.82 12.23 -4.28
N GLU A 171 -7.06 12.71 -4.22
CA GLU A 171 -7.52 13.83 -5.06
C GLU A 171 -6.70 15.10 -4.79
N GLU A 172 -6.23 15.29 -3.55
CA GLU A 172 -5.37 16.42 -3.21
C GLU A 172 -4.02 16.37 -3.94
N LEU A 173 -3.46 15.18 -4.14
CA LEU A 173 -2.23 15.03 -4.91
C LEU A 173 -2.44 15.41 -6.38
N LEU A 174 -3.57 14.99 -6.96
CA LEU A 174 -3.91 15.37 -8.34
C LEU A 174 -4.07 16.88 -8.48
N ALA A 175 -4.82 17.50 -7.57
CA ALA A 175 -5.02 18.94 -7.53
C ALA A 175 -3.69 19.69 -7.41
N GLU A 176 -2.81 19.26 -6.49
CA GLU A 176 -1.48 19.85 -6.30
C GLU A 176 -0.65 19.79 -7.60
N LEU A 177 -0.59 18.66 -8.29
CA LEU A 177 0.18 18.53 -9.53
C LEU A 177 -0.36 19.40 -10.67
N ILE A 178 -1.69 19.55 -10.75
CA ILE A 178 -2.34 20.45 -11.72
C ILE A 178 -2.05 21.91 -11.39
N GLU A 179 -2.14 22.31 -10.10
CA GLU A 179 -1.82 23.67 -9.65
C GLU A 179 -0.36 24.04 -9.91
N LEU A 180 0.55 23.06 -9.87
CA LEU A 180 1.94 23.24 -10.25
C LEU A 180 2.14 23.43 -11.76
N GLY A 181 1.11 23.25 -12.58
CA GLY A 181 1.14 23.47 -14.02
C GLY A 181 1.28 22.20 -14.86
N ILE A 182 1.17 21.01 -14.27
CA ILE A 182 1.20 19.74 -15.03
C ILE A 182 -0.20 19.47 -15.60
N PRO A 183 -0.35 19.42 -16.94
CA PRO A 183 -1.65 19.21 -17.56
C PRO A 183 -2.28 17.86 -17.19
N ARG A 184 -3.61 17.84 -16.96
CA ARG A 184 -4.34 16.64 -16.49
C ARG A 184 -4.27 15.46 -17.48
N ASP A 185 -4.20 15.75 -18.77
CA ASP A 185 -4.05 14.78 -19.86
C ASP A 185 -2.68 14.09 -19.88
N ARG A 186 -1.65 14.72 -19.28
CA ARG A 186 -0.35 14.08 -19.04
C ARG A 186 -0.30 13.23 -17.78
N LEU A 187 -1.30 13.31 -16.90
CA LEU A 187 -1.33 12.59 -15.62
C LEU A 187 -2.02 11.23 -15.76
N VAL A 188 -1.26 10.16 -15.53
CA VAL A 188 -1.76 8.78 -15.57
C VAL A 188 -1.74 8.18 -14.18
N LEU A 189 -2.86 7.62 -13.73
CA LEU A 189 -3.00 7.07 -12.38
C LEU A 189 -2.79 5.56 -12.40
N LEU A 190 -1.94 5.06 -11.48
CA LEU A 190 -2.01 3.65 -11.11
C LEU A 190 -3.30 3.40 -10.34
N ARG A 191 -4.29 2.78 -10.98
CA ARG A 191 -5.50 2.35 -10.27
C ARG A 191 -5.24 1.07 -9.51
N GLN A 192 -5.68 1.02 -8.25
CA GLN A 192 -5.82 -0.24 -7.54
C GLN A 192 -6.85 -1.14 -8.25
N PRO A 193 -6.55 -2.44 -8.44
CA PRO A 193 -7.58 -3.39 -8.83
C PRO A 193 -8.62 -3.49 -7.71
N VAL A 194 -9.87 -3.15 -8.01
CA VAL A 194 -10.97 -3.44 -7.09
C VAL A 194 -11.16 -4.95 -7.05
N PRO A 195 -11.07 -5.63 -5.88
CA PRO A 195 -11.38 -7.04 -5.80
C PRO A 195 -12.84 -7.26 -6.23
N ALA A 196 -13.06 -8.17 -7.19
CA ALA A 196 -14.36 -8.47 -7.80
C ALA A 196 -15.48 -8.84 -6.79
N ASP A 197 -15.11 -9.13 -5.53
CA ASP A 197 -16.04 -9.57 -4.49
C ASP A 197 -16.90 -8.43 -3.90
N ARG A 198 -16.59 -7.16 -4.19
CA ARG A 198 -17.45 -6.03 -3.79
C ARG A 198 -18.72 -5.88 -4.64
N THR A 199 -18.73 -6.43 -5.85
CA THR A 199 -19.87 -6.30 -6.79
C THR A 199 -21.02 -7.27 -6.48
N ARG A 200 -20.77 -8.31 -5.68
CA ARG A 200 -21.78 -9.37 -5.40
C ARG A 200 -22.61 -9.15 -4.13
N ARG A 201 -22.24 -8.20 -3.26
CA ARG A 201 -22.98 -7.93 -2.00
C ARG A 201 -23.95 -6.74 -2.07
N GLN A 202 -23.96 -5.94 -3.14
CA GLN A 202 -24.91 -4.83 -3.31
C GLN A 202 -26.13 -5.16 -4.19
N SER A 203 -26.13 -6.30 -4.88
CA SER A 203 -27.24 -6.74 -5.74
C SER A 203 -28.23 -7.72 -5.07
N GLY A 204 -28.11 -7.96 -3.76
CA GLY A 204 -28.93 -8.94 -3.02
C GLY A 204 -30.02 -8.37 -2.10
N VAL A 205 -30.24 -7.05 -2.04
CA VAL A 205 -31.27 -6.43 -1.18
C VAL A 205 -32.23 -5.61 -2.04
N ALA A 206 -32.90 -6.26 -2.99
CA ALA A 206 -34.05 -5.71 -3.70
C ALA A 206 -34.89 -6.83 -4.34
N ALA A 207 -35.40 -7.76 -3.55
CA ALA A 207 -36.54 -8.60 -3.91
C ALA A 207 -37.05 -9.38 -2.68
N SER A 208 -37.92 -8.75 -1.89
CA SER A 208 -38.98 -9.47 -1.19
C SER A 208 -40.06 -8.47 -0.77
N LYS A 209 -41.06 -8.32 -1.62
CA LYS A 209 -42.45 -8.04 -1.23
C LYS A 209 -43.31 -9.05 -1.98
#